data_AF-A0A2A3T7M2-F1
#
_entry.id   AF-A0A2A3T7M2-F1
#
_cell.length_a   1.000
_cell.length_b   1.000
_cell.length_c   1.000
_cell.angle_alpha   90.00
_cell.angle_beta   90.00
_cell.angle_gamma   90.00
#
_symmetry.space_group_name_H-M   'P 1'
#
loop_
_entity.id
_entity.type
_entity.pdbx_description
1 polymer ?
#
loop_
_entity_poly.entity_id
_entity_poly.type
_entity_poly.pdbx_seq_one_letter_code
_entity_poly.pdbx_strand_id
1 'polypeptide(L)' 'MNFNCVFPTCNYKANNIEEKEFLTHLKDKHHSDMINISKKENIPIEMAEMMTVSNSKVFINS' A
#
# COMPACT_ATOMS: atom_id res chain seq x y z
N MET A 1 -6.06 11.70 -2.08
CA MET A 1 -6.57 10.37 -2.52
C MET A 1 -7.14 9.64 -1.31
N ASN A 2 -7.99 8.63 -1.52
CA ASN A 2 -8.53 7.81 -0.43
C ASN A 2 -7.90 6.43 -0.50
N PHE A 3 -7.46 5.90 0.63
CA PHE A 3 -6.80 4.61 0.72
C PHE A 3 -7.44 3.74 1.81
N ASN A 4 -7.61 2.47 1.48
CA ASN A 4 -7.94 1.40 2.40
C ASN A 4 -6.84 0.33 2.27
N CYS A 5 -6.10 0.08 3.35
CA CYS A 5 -5.00 -0.86 3.30
C CYS A 5 -5.51 -2.26 2.95
N VAL A 6 -4.87 -2.89 1.97
CA VAL A 6 -5.28 -4.23 1.47
C VAL A 6 -4.80 -5.38 2.36
N PHE A 7 -3.91 -5.11 3.32
CA PHE A 7 -3.42 -6.13 4.24
C PHE A 7 -4.51 -6.51 5.25
N PRO A 8 -4.90 -7.80 5.35
CA PRO A 8 -6.04 -8.21 6.17
C PRO A 8 -5.79 -8.01 7.68
N THR A 9 -4.53 -7.92 8.10
CA THR A 9 -4.12 -7.65 9.49
C THR A 9 -4.06 -6.15 9.81
N CYS A 10 -4.32 -5.27 8.83
CA CYS A 10 -4.20 -3.83 8.96
C CYS A 10 -5.54 -3.14 8.74
N ASN A 11 -5.99 -2.36 9.73
CA ASN A 11 -7.24 -1.60 9.65
C ASN A 11 -7.02 -0.14 9.23
N TYR A 12 -5.87 0.18 8.63
CA TYR A 12 -5.56 1.54 8.23
C TYR A 12 -6.47 2.00 7.07
N LYS A 13 -7.17 3.11 7.31
CA LYS A 13 -8.00 3.81 6.32
C LYS A 13 -7.73 5.29 6.44
N ALA A 14 -7.49 5.95 5.32
CA ALA A 14 -7.21 7.38 5.29
C ALA A 14 -7.86 8.01 4.06
N ASN A 15 -8.55 9.13 4.30
CA ASN A 15 -9.21 9.90 3.25
C ASN A 15 -8.44 11.20 3.03
N ASN A 16 -8.46 11.69 1.78
CA ASN A 16 -7.84 12.94 1.39
C ASN A 16 -6.34 13.08 1.75
N ILE A 17 -5.57 11.98 1.67
CA ILE A 17 -4.12 11.99 1.88
C ILE A 17 -3.35 11.93 0.56
N GLU A 18 -2.08 12.35 0.57
CA GLU A 18 -1.19 12.16 -0.56
C GLU A 18 -0.73 10.69 -0.66
N GLU A 19 -0.37 10.26 -1.88
CA GLU A 19 0.17 8.92 -2.09
C GLU A 19 1.43 8.66 -1.27
N LYS A 20 2.29 9.67 -1.13
CA LYS A 20 3.52 9.59 -0.33
C LYS A 20 3.26 9.27 1.14
N GLU A 21 2.15 9.77 1.70
CA GLU A 21 1.78 9.51 3.09
C GLU A 21 1.34 8.04 3.26
N PHE A 22 0.62 7.50 2.29
CA PHE A 22 0.27 6.08 2.29
C PHE A 22 1.51 5.19 2.08
N LEU A 23 2.45 5.63 1.26
CA LEU A 23 3.73 4.94 1.05
C LEU A 23 4.57 4.86 2.34
N THR A 24 4.60 5.94 3.14
CA THR A 24 5.20 5.92 4.48
C THR A 24 4.54 4.89 5.38
N HIS A 25 3.20 4.80 5.38
CA HIS A 25 2.49 3.77 6.13
C HIS A 25 2.93 2.35 5.74
N LEU A 26 3.06 2.06 4.44
CA LEU A 26 3.54 0.76 3.96
C LEU A 26 4.97 0.47 4.43
N LYS A 27 5.86 1.47 4.37
CA LYS A 27 7.25 1.34 4.84
C LYS A 27 7.36 1.14 6.35
N ASP A 28 6.49 1.76 7.14
CA ASP A 28 6.57 1.65 8.60
C ASP A 28 5.90 0.39 9.16
N LYS A 29 4.82 -0.07 8.52
CA LYS A 29 3.97 -1.15 9.04
C LYS A 29 4.04 -2.45 8.25
N HIS A 30 4.43 -2.38 6.98
CA HIS A 30 4.36 -3.50 6.04
C HIS A 30 5.67 -3.73 5.28
N HIS A 31 6.80 -3.20 5.74
CA HIS A 31 8.08 -3.36 5.05
C HIS A 31 8.47 -4.85 4.84
N SER A 32 8.27 -5.67 5.87
CA SER A 32 8.52 -7.11 5.77
C SER A 32 7.60 -7.79 4.75
N ASP A 33 6.33 -7.38 4.68
CA ASP A 33 5.38 -7.88 3.69
C ASP A 33 5.80 -7.47 2.27
N MET A 34 6.25 -6.22 2.08
CA MET A 34 6.77 -5.72 0.80
C MET A 34 7.99 -6.51 0.34
N ILE A 35 8.93 -6.81 1.24
CA ILE A 35 10.08 -7.67 0.94
C ILE A 35 9.63 -9.07 0.53
N ASN A 36 8.65 -9.64 1.24
CA ASN A 36 8.14 -10.98 0.92
C ASN A 36 7.46 -11.02 -0.45
N ILE A 37 6.64 -10.03 -0.78
CA ILE A 37 6.00 -9.91 -2.11
C ILE A 37 7.06 -9.71 -3.20
N SER A 38 8.01 -8.80 -2.99
CA SER A 38 9.12 -8.55 -3.91
C SER A 38 9.90 -9.82 -4.23
N LYS A 39 10.26 -10.61 -3.22
CA LYS A 39 10.97 -11.88 -3.41
C LYS A 39 10.11 -12.94 -4.08
N LYS A 40 8.84 -13.06 -3.68
CA LYS A 40 7.92 -14.07 -4.20
C LYS A 40 7.61 -13.85 -5.68
N GLU A 41 7.33 -12.60 -6.06
CA GLU A 41 6.98 -12.23 -7.43
C GLU A 41 8.22 -11.90 -8.29
N ASN A 42 9.42 -11.94 -7.69
CA ASN A 42 10.71 -11.59 -8.30
C ASN A 42 10.69 -10.19 -8.95
N ILE A 43 10.16 -9.21 -8.22
CA ILE A 43 10.07 -7.80 -8.64
C ILE A 43 10.81 -6.88 -7.66
N PRO A 44 11.24 -5.68 -8.08
CA PRO A 44 11.77 -4.68 -7.16
C PRO A 44 10.78 -4.31 -6.06
N ILE A 45 11.28 -3.97 -4.87
CA ILE A 45 10.43 -3.56 -3.74
C ILE A 45 9.56 -2.35 -4.07
N GLU A 46 10.09 -1.40 -4.83
CA GLU A 46 9.36 -0.20 -5.30
C GLU A 46 8.16 -0.58 -6.18
N MET A 47 8.27 -1.65 -6.96
CA MET A 47 7.17 -2.14 -7.78
C MET A 47 6.09 -2.80 -6.92
N ALA A 48 6.49 -3.56 -5.88
CA ALA A 48 5.56 -4.11 -4.90
C ALA A 48 4.81 -3.00 -4.13
N GLU A 49 5.51 -1.93 -3.74
CA GLU A 49 4.93 -0.74 -3.12
C GLU A 49 3.89 -0.08 -4.05
N MET A 50 4.26 0.20 -5.30
CA MET A 50 3.36 0.83 -6.29
C MET A 50 2.11 -0.01 -6.58
N MET A 51 2.26 -1.34 -6.71
CA MET A 51 1.12 -2.25 -6.88
C MET A 51 0.20 -2.21 -5.65
N THR A 52 0.77 -2.20 -4.45
CA THR A 52 0.01 -2.16 -3.19
C THR A 52 -0.73 -0.84 -3.03
N VAL A 53 -0.08 0.28 -3.33
CA VAL A 53 -0.70 1.61 -3.38
C VAL A 53 -1.89 1.61 -4.34
N SER A 54 -1.70 1.08 -5.55
CA SER A 54 -2.74 1.02 -6.58
C SER A 54 -3.95 0.20 -6.12
N ASN A 55 -3.71 -0.97 -5.51
CA ASN A 55 -4.76 -1.85 -4.99
C ASN A 55 -5.46 -1.28 -3.75
N SER A 56 -4.79 -0.41 -3.00
CA SER A 56 -5.35 0.22 -1.79
C SER A 56 -6.14 1.48 -2.09
N LYS A 57 -6.03 2.03 -3.31
CA LYS A 57 -6.69 3.27 -3.70
C LYS A 57 -8.20 3.04 -3.89
N VAL A 58 -9.01 3.84 -3.22
CA VAL A 58 -10.47 3.78 -3.29
C VAL A 58 -11.00 4.96 -4.09
N PHE A 59 -11.79 4.68 -5.12
CA PHE A 59 -12.55 5.67 -5.86
C PHE A 59 -13.92 5.79 -5.21
N ILE A 60 -14.23 6.96 -4.64
CA ILE A 60 -15.58 7.26 -4.19
C ILE A 60 -16.32 7.68 -5.47
N ASN A 61 -17.19 6.82 -5.98
CA ASN A 61 -18.09 7.18 -7.06
C ASN A 61 -19.15 8.11 -6.43
N SER A 62 -19.08 9.41 -6.72
CA SER A 62 -20.13 10.37 -6.34
C SER A 62 -21.44 10.10 -7.08
#